data_AF-A0A2K3MXT8-F1
#
_entry.id   AF-A0A2K3MXT8-F1
#
_cell.length_a   1.000
_cell.length_b   1.000
_cell.length_c   1.000
_cell.angle_alpha   90.00
_cell.angle_beta   90.00
_cell.angle_gamma   90.00
#
_symmetry.space_group_name_H-M   'P 1'
#
loop_
_entity.id
_entity.type
_entity.pdbx_description
1 polymer ?
#
loop_
_entity_poly.entity_id
_entity_poly.type
_entity_poly.pdbx_seq_one_letter_code
_entity_poly.pdbx_strand_id
1 'polypeptide(L)'
;MSSPADPFSSRTVFLGVDVGTGSARAGLFDEEGKLLGSSSSPIQIWKDGAFVEQSSTDIWLAVCAAVKAACSKAEVAPIEVKSLGFAATCSLVAVDSDNSPVSVSRSGDSRRNVIVWMDHRAVDQAERINKSNSPVLEYCGGAVSPEMQPPKLLWVKENLQESWSMVLRWMDLSDWLSYRATGDDTRSLCTTVCKWTYLGHAHMQHINDKVSRDMEACGWDDEFWEEIGLGDLVEGHHAKI
;
A
#
# COMPACT_ATOMS: atom_id res chain seq x y z
N MET A 1 -44.50 -23.82 -15.61
CA MET A 1 -43.36 -24.53 -16.22
C MET A 1 -42.17 -23.61 -16.10
N SER A 2 -41.28 -23.88 -15.15
CA SER A 2 -40.04 -23.11 -14.99
C SER A 2 -39.10 -23.44 -16.14
N SER A 3 -38.59 -22.44 -16.85
CA SER A 3 -37.54 -22.65 -17.86
C SER A 3 -36.37 -23.39 -17.23
N PRO A 4 -35.75 -24.36 -17.93
CA PRO A 4 -34.50 -24.95 -17.46
C PRO A 4 -33.46 -23.83 -17.35
N ALA A 5 -32.82 -23.73 -16.19
CA ALA A 5 -31.68 -22.83 -16.02
C ALA A 5 -30.63 -23.17 -17.07
N ASP A 6 -30.12 -22.15 -17.76
CA ASP A 6 -29.06 -22.30 -18.75
C ASP A 6 -27.84 -22.96 -18.07
N PRO A 7 -27.35 -24.13 -18.55
CA PRO A 7 -26.15 -24.76 -18.01
C PRO A 7 -24.88 -23.91 -18.19
N PHE A 8 -24.97 -22.80 -18.94
CA PHE A 8 -23.91 -21.81 -19.13
C PHE A 8 -24.18 -20.46 -18.45
N SER A 9 -25.17 -20.37 -17.54
CA SER A 9 -25.26 -19.23 -16.62
C SER A 9 -24.05 -19.30 -15.67
N SER A 10 -22.90 -18.79 -16.14
CA SER A 10 -21.70 -18.71 -15.34
C SER A 10 -22.01 -17.80 -14.16
N ARG A 11 -21.92 -18.34 -12.95
CA ARG A 11 -22.07 -17.55 -11.74
C ARG A 11 -21.07 -16.40 -11.76
N THR A 12 -21.54 -15.17 -11.55
CA THR A 12 -20.65 -14.02 -11.36
C THR A 12 -20.14 -14.05 -9.92
N VAL A 13 -18.82 -14.09 -9.75
CA VAL A 13 -18.17 -14.11 -8.44
C VAL A 13 -17.15 -12.99 -8.33
N PHE A 14 -17.06 -12.37 -7.17
CA PHE A 14 -16.11 -11.31 -6.84
C PHE A 14 -15.15 -11.76 -5.75
N LEU A 15 -13.86 -11.48 -5.93
CA LEU A 15 -12.81 -11.85 -4.97
C LEU A 15 -12.35 -10.63 -4.17
N GLY A 16 -12.48 -10.71 -2.85
CA GLY A 16 -11.87 -9.75 -1.92
C GLY A 16 -10.67 -10.38 -1.21
N VAL A 17 -9.56 -9.65 -1.14
CA VAL A 17 -8.35 -10.06 -0.41
C VAL A 17 -8.03 -9.01 0.66
N ASP A 18 -7.92 -9.45 1.91
CA ASP A 18 -7.54 -8.66 3.09
C ASP A 18 -6.17 -9.11 3.60
N VAL A 19 -5.16 -8.25 3.48
CA VAL A 19 -3.81 -8.48 3.99
C VAL A 19 -3.62 -7.71 5.29
N GLY A 20 -3.94 -8.40 6.38
CA GLY A 20 -3.66 -7.95 7.74
C GLY A 20 -2.22 -8.23 8.15
N THR A 21 -1.84 -7.81 9.36
CA THR A 21 -0.47 -8.01 9.86
C THR A 21 -0.07 -9.48 9.95
N GLY A 22 -0.93 -10.36 10.50
CA GLY A 22 -0.56 -11.77 10.72
C GLY A 22 -0.96 -12.74 9.61
N SER A 23 -1.76 -12.31 8.63
CA SER A 23 -2.35 -13.23 7.64
C SER A 23 -2.91 -12.51 6.42
N ALA A 24 -2.82 -13.16 5.26
CA ALA A 24 -3.65 -12.84 4.09
C ALA A 24 -4.95 -13.64 4.15
N ARG A 25 -6.08 -13.01 3.83
CA ARG A 25 -7.41 -13.62 3.82
C ARG A 25 -8.06 -13.38 2.47
N ALA A 26 -8.76 -14.38 1.96
CA ALA A 26 -9.52 -14.29 0.72
C ALA A 26 -10.98 -14.65 0.99
N GLY A 27 -11.90 -13.91 0.38
CA GLY A 27 -13.34 -14.17 0.38
C GLY A 27 -13.91 -14.07 -1.03
N LEU A 28 -14.78 -15.01 -1.39
CA LEU A 28 -15.53 -15.00 -2.64
C LEU A 28 -16.98 -14.62 -2.37
N PHE A 29 -17.52 -13.72 -3.17
CA PHE A 29 -18.86 -13.16 -2.99
C PHE A 29 -19.67 -13.26 -4.28
N ASP A 30 -20.98 -13.49 -4.19
CA ASP A 30 -21.90 -13.34 -5.34
C ASP A 30 -22.36 -11.88 -5.53
N GLU A 31 -23.24 -11.65 -6.50
CA GLU A 31 -23.73 -10.33 -6.88
C GLU A 31 -24.58 -9.66 -5.79
N GLU A 32 -25.14 -10.44 -4.88
CA GLU A 32 -25.88 -9.97 -3.72
C GLU A 32 -24.95 -9.71 -2.51
N GLY A 33 -23.65 -9.93 -2.66
CA GLY A 33 -22.65 -9.75 -1.59
C GLY A 33 -22.62 -10.88 -0.57
N LYS A 34 -23.23 -12.03 -0.86
CA LYS A 34 -23.18 -13.19 0.03
C LYS A 34 -21.83 -13.88 -0.07
N LEU A 35 -21.22 -14.17 1.08
CA LEU A 35 -19.98 -14.93 1.16
C LEU A 35 -20.20 -16.40 0.73
N LEU A 36 -19.45 -16.83 -0.28
CA LEU A 36 -19.50 -18.18 -0.86
C LEU A 36 -18.46 -19.10 -0.25
N GLY A 37 -17.30 -18.55 0.09
CA GLY A 37 -16.23 -19.26 0.76
C GLY A 37 -15.09 -18.33 1.11
N SER A 38 -14.33 -18.69 2.13
CA SER A 38 -13.18 -17.93 2.57
C SER A 38 -12.05 -18.82 3.07
N SER A 39 -10.85 -18.27 3.06
CA SER A 39 -9.68 -18.90 3.65
C SER A 39 -8.66 -17.85 4.07
N SER A 40 -7.72 -18.26 4.91
CA SER A 40 -6.61 -17.43 5.35
C SER A 40 -5.30 -18.20 5.31
N SER A 41 -4.21 -17.49 5.07
CA SER A 41 -2.84 -18.02 5.14
C SER A 41 -2.00 -17.12 6.04
N PRO A 42 -1.21 -17.66 6.98
CA PRO A 42 -0.37 -16.86 7.86
C PRO A 42 0.73 -16.12 7.08
N ILE A 43 1.18 -14.99 7.62
CA ILE A 43 2.30 -14.20 7.11
C ILE A 43 3.36 -14.13 8.21
N GLN A 44 4.62 -14.37 7.85
CA GLN A 44 5.75 -14.20 8.75
C GLN A 44 5.99 -12.73 9.06
N ILE A 45 6.28 -12.42 10.34
CA ILE A 45 6.66 -11.08 10.79
C ILE A 45 8.00 -11.19 11.52
N TRP A 46 8.91 -10.28 11.22
CA TRP A 46 10.11 -10.07 12.04
C TRP A 46 9.90 -8.82 12.90
N LYS A 47 10.13 -8.94 14.21
CA LYS A 47 10.00 -7.83 15.16
C LYS A 47 11.21 -7.76 16.07
N ASP A 48 11.84 -6.59 16.11
CA ASP A 48 12.96 -6.27 16.98
C ASP A 48 12.81 -4.83 17.50
N GLY A 49 12.36 -4.67 18.75
CA GLY A 49 12.05 -3.36 19.31
C GLY A 49 11.02 -2.59 18.46
N ALA A 50 11.44 -1.43 17.94
CA ALA A 50 10.64 -0.57 17.07
C ALA A 50 10.58 -1.04 15.60
N PHE A 51 11.45 -1.98 15.21
CA PHE A 51 11.56 -2.49 13.85
C PHE A 51 10.57 -3.64 13.65
N VAL A 52 9.64 -3.48 12.70
CA VAL A 52 8.65 -4.49 12.33
C VAL A 52 8.65 -4.65 10.80
N GLU A 53 9.00 -5.85 10.35
CA GLU A 53 9.33 -6.12 8.95
C GLU A 53 8.56 -7.34 8.42
N GLN A 54 8.26 -7.33 7.13
CA GLN A 54 7.64 -8.44 6.40
C GLN A 54 8.32 -8.65 5.05
N SER A 55 7.93 -9.74 4.38
CA SER A 55 8.36 -10.06 3.02
C SER A 55 7.20 -9.90 2.05
N SER A 56 7.39 -9.09 1.01
CA SER A 56 6.38 -8.97 -0.04
C SER A 56 6.20 -10.29 -0.80
N THR A 57 7.28 -11.07 -0.97
CA THR A 57 7.22 -12.42 -1.55
C THR A 57 6.35 -13.36 -0.70
N ASP A 58 6.57 -13.43 0.62
CA ASP A 58 5.78 -14.31 1.50
C ASP A 58 4.31 -13.85 1.57
N ILE A 59 4.06 -12.54 1.59
CA ILE A 59 2.71 -11.97 1.53
C ILE A 59 1.99 -12.44 0.26
N TRP A 60 2.63 -12.33 -0.91
CA TRP A 60 2.02 -12.74 -2.18
C TRP A 60 1.74 -14.25 -2.23
N LEU A 61 2.67 -15.06 -1.72
CA LEU A 61 2.46 -16.51 -1.59
C LEU A 61 1.28 -16.84 -0.67
N ALA A 62 1.15 -16.13 0.45
CA ALA A 62 0.03 -16.27 1.38
C ALA A 62 -1.31 -15.86 0.74
N VAL A 63 -1.34 -14.77 -0.04
CA VAL A 63 -2.52 -14.37 -0.82
C VAL A 63 -2.90 -15.49 -1.80
N CYS A 64 -1.95 -15.98 -2.59
CA CYS A 64 -2.19 -17.06 -3.55
C CYS A 64 -2.72 -18.34 -2.87
N ALA A 65 -2.18 -18.72 -1.71
CA ALA A 65 -2.65 -19.85 -0.94
C ALA A 65 -4.08 -19.65 -0.41
N ALA A 66 -4.38 -18.47 0.15
CA ALA A 66 -5.70 -18.13 0.65
C ALA A 66 -6.76 -18.14 -0.47
N VAL A 67 -6.45 -17.54 -1.63
CA VAL A 67 -7.36 -17.49 -2.79
C VAL A 67 -7.67 -18.89 -3.30
N LYS A 68 -6.64 -19.72 -3.55
CA LYS A 68 -6.83 -21.10 -4.04
C LYS A 68 -7.68 -21.93 -3.08
N ALA A 69 -7.43 -21.80 -1.78
CA ALA A 69 -8.21 -22.50 -0.76
C ALA A 69 -9.66 -21.99 -0.67
N ALA A 70 -9.89 -20.68 -0.83
CA ALA A 70 -11.23 -20.11 -0.86
C ALA A 70 -12.03 -20.59 -2.08
N CYS A 71 -11.42 -20.58 -3.28
CA CYS A 71 -12.03 -21.13 -4.50
C CYS A 71 -12.39 -22.61 -4.34
N SER A 72 -11.47 -23.42 -3.80
CA SER A 72 -11.72 -24.84 -3.57
C SER A 72 -12.88 -25.09 -2.59
N LYS A 73 -12.99 -24.29 -1.53
CA LYS A 73 -14.08 -24.42 -0.54
C LYS A 73 -15.43 -23.94 -1.07
N ALA A 74 -15.43 -22.94 -1.94
CA ALA A 74 -16.63 -22.39 -2.56
C ALA A 74 -17.07 -23.16 -3.82
N GLU A 75 -16.28 -24.14 -4.27
CA GLU A 75 -16.45 -24.85 -5.55
C GLU A 75 -16.53 -23.90 -6.75
N VAL A 76 -15.77 -22.80 -6.70
CA VAL A 76 -15.73 -21.77 -7.75
C VAL A 76 -14.52 -21.99 -8.65
N ALA A 77 -14.77 -22.11 -9.95
CA ALA A 77 -13.72 -22.13 -10.96
C ALA A 77 -13.12 -20.73 -11.17
N PRO A 78 -11.82 -20.58 -11.45
CA PRO A 78 -11.19 -19.27 -11.66
C PRO A 78 -11.87 -18.39 -12.72
N ILE A 79 -12.48 -18.99 -13.76
CA ILE A 79 -13.17 -18.28 -14.85
C ILE A 79 -14.48 -17.60 -14.42
N GLU A 80 -15.05 -18.00 -13.28
CA GLU A 80 -16.24 -17.42 -12.67
C GLU A 80 -15.93 -16.13 -11.90
N VAL A 81 -14.66 -15.93 -11.49
CA VAL A 81 -14.22 -14.71 -10.80
C VAL A 81 -14.09 -13.56 -11.80
N LYS A 82 -14.97 -12.55 -11.68
CA LYS A 82 -15.03 -11.40 -12.61
C LYS A 82 -14.28 -10.18 -12.12
N SER A 83 -13.99 -10.07 -10.82
CA SER A 83 -13.16 -8.99 -10.28
C SER A 83 -12.38 -9.43 -9.04
N LEU A 84 -11.35 -8.64 -8.73
CA LEU A 84 -10.46 -8.79 -7.58
C LEU A 84 -10.28 -7.41 -6.93
N GLY A 85 -10.38 -7.34 -5.60
CA GLY A 85 -10.07 -6.15 -4.81
C GLY A 85 -9.14 -6.48 -3.65
N PHE A 86 -8.26 -5.53 -3.31
CA PHE A 86 -7.31 -5.64 -2.21
C PHE A 86 -7.56 -4.59 -1.13
N ALA A 87 -7.51 -5.03 0.12
CA ALA A 87 -7.34 -4.18 1.29
C ALA A 87 -6.09 -4.66 2.05
N ALA A 88 -5.30 -3.74 2.59
CA ALA A 88 -4.10 -4.10 3.33
C ALA A 88 -3.80 -3.07 4.42
N THR A 89 -2.99 -3.46 5.39
CA THR A 89 -2.35 -2.48 6.29
C THR A 89 -1.48 -1.50 5.48
N CYS A 90 -1.42 -0.24 5.90
CA CYS A 90 -0.57 0.79 5.28
C CYS A 90 0.92 0.58 5.57
N SER A 91 1.49 -0.45 4.96
CA SER A 91 2.90 -0.86 5.08
C SER A 91 3.67 -0.44 3.82
N LEU A 92 4.94 -0.09 3.96
CA LEU A 92 5.79 0.39 2.86
C LEU A 92 6.52 -0.77 2.21
N VAL A 93 6.33 -0.98 0.91
CA VAL A 93 7.02 -2.01 0.12
C VAL A 93 8.16 -1.38 -0.69
N ALA A 94 9.32 -2.04 -0.70
CA ALA A 94 10.52 -1.65 -1.45
C ALA A 94 10.87 -2.68 -2.53
N VAL A 95 10.92 -2.26 -3.80
CA VAL A 95 11.38 -3.11 -4.91
C VAL A 95 12.24 -2.34 -5.92
N ASP A 96 13.08 -3.07 -6.64
CA ASP A 96 13.91 -2.53 -7.74
C ASP A 96 13.13 -2.48 -9.08
N SER A 97 13.84 -2.16 -10.17
CA SER A 97 13.27 -2.06 -11.52
C SER A 97 12.68 -3.36 -12.05
N ASP A 98 13.17 -4.51 -11.57
CA ASP A 98 12.73 -5.84 -11.97
C ASP A 98 11.65 -6.39 -11.02
N ASN A 99 11.15 -5.56 -10.11
CA ASN A 99 10.23 -5.91 -9.04
C ASN A 99 10.80 -6.92 -8.03
N SER A 100 12.13 -6.98 -7.92
CA SER A 100 12.80 -7.81 -6.92
C SER A 100 12.80 -7.10 -5.55
N PRO A 101 12.64 -7.84 -4.44
CA PRO A 101 12.70 -7.29 -3.09
C PRO A 101 14.02 -6.57 -2.79
N VAL A 102 13.94 -5.34 -2.31
CA VAL A 102 15.10 -4.59 -1.79
C VAL A 102 15.01 -4.49 -0.26
N SER A 103 16.06 -4.88 0.45
CA SER A 103 16.06 -4.90 1.92
C SER A 103 15.76 -3.53 2.50
N VAL A 104 14.80 -3.46 3.43
CA VAL A 104 14.60 -2.33 4.35
C VAL A 104 15.11 -2.65 5.76
N SER A 105 15.84 -3.75 5.91
CA SER A 105 16.38 -4.23 7.18
C SER A 105 17.85 -3.92 7.35
N ARG A 106 18.24 -3.61 8.59
CA ARG A 106 19.66 -3.46 8.99
C ARG A 106 20.47 -4.73 8.82
N SER A 107 19.81 -5.90 8.73
CA SER A 107 20.51 -7.17 8.47
C SER A 107 20.92 -7.34 7.01
N GLY A 108 20.42 -6.51 6.09
CA GLY A 108 20.60 -6.69 4.64
C GLY A 108 19.85 -7.89 4.04
N ASP A 109 18.96 -8.55 4.79
CA ASP A 109 18.16 -9.67 4.28
C ASP A 109 17.12 -9.13 3.29
N SER A 110 17.34 -9.35 1.99
CA SER A 110 16.45 -8.87 0.93
C SER A 110 15.01 -9.34 1.04
N ARG A 111 14.75 -10.44 1.76
CA ARG A 111 13.37 -10.88 2.04
C ARG A 111 12.62 -9.90 2.93
N ARG A 112 13.31 -9.09 3.72
CA ARG A 112 12.71 -8.09 4.61
C ARG A 112 12.63 -6.75 3.88
N ASN A 113 11.70 -6.65 2.95
CA ASN A 113 11.51 -5.50 2.07
C ASN A 113 10.20 -4.73 2.32
N VAL A 114 9.52 -5.01 3.43
CA VAL A 114 8.30 -4.31 3.84
C VAL A 114 8.48 -3.73 5.24
N ILE A 115 8.33 -2.40 5.38
CA ILE A 115 8.24 -1.72 6.69
C ILE A 115 6.76 -1.72 7.11
N VAL A 116 6.44 -2.45 8.17
CA VAL A 116 5.05 -2.66 8.60
C VAL A 116 4.44 -1.37 9.17
N TRP A 117 3.12 -1.21 9.06
CA TRP A 117 2.42 -0.01 9.56
C TRP A 117 2.78 0.39 10.99
N MET A 118 2.89 -0.57 11.92
CA MET A 118 3.22 -0.36 13.34
C MET A 118 4.72 -0.18 13.63
N ASP A 119 5.56 -0.09 12.60
CA ASP A 119 6.99 0.17 12.74
C ASP A 119 7.22 1.63 13.15
N HIS A 120 7.96 1.82 14.23
CA HIS A 120 8.25 3.14 14.81
C HIS A 120 9.74 3.49 14.72
N ARG A 121 10.48 2.92 13.77
CA ARG A 121 11.90 3.26 13.56
C ARG A 121 12.12 4.74 13.21
N ALA A 122 11.11 5.38 12.63
CA ALA A 122 11.17 6.72 12.05
C ALA A 122 10.60 7.84 12.94
N VAL A 123 10.58 7.65 14.26
CA VAL A 123 10.07 8.67 15.22
C VAL A 123 10.84 9.98 15.09
N ASP A 124 12.17 9.94 15.09
CA ASP A 124 13.02 11.15 15.00
C ASP A 124 12.81 11.91 13.67
N GLN A 125 12.57 11.18 12.58
CA GLN A 125 12.25 11.74 11.26
C GLN A 125 10.87 12.41 11.29
N ALA A 126 9.86 11.75 11.85
CA ALA A 126 8.52 12.32 11.98
C ALA A 126 8.54 13.61 12.83
N GLU A 127 9.27 13.63 13.96
CA GLU A 127 9.43 14.83 14.78
C GLU A 127 10.13 15.97 14.03
N ARG A 128 11.14 15.68 13.21
CA ARG A 128 11.82 16.69 12.39
C ARG A 128 10.90 17.26 11.31
N ILE A 129 10.16 16.40 10.61
CA ILE A 129 9.16 16.83 9.61
C ILE A 129 8.11 17.73 10.27
N ASN A 130 7.59 17.34 11.43
CA ASN A 130 6.58 18.14 12.14
C ASN A 130 7.10 19.51 12.62
N LYS A 131 8.41 19.68 12.80
CA LYS A 131 9.02 20.96 13.15
C LYS A 131 9.14 21.93 11.97
N SER A 132 8.97 21.48 10.72
CA SER A 132 8.98 22.38 9.56
C SER A 132 7.78 23.32 9.54
N ASN A 133 6.66 22.94 10.19
CA ASN A 133 5.38 23.65 10.13
C ASN A 133 4.91 23.90 8.69
N SER A 134 5.20 22.97 7.78
CA SER A 134 4.75 23.06 6.39
C SER A 134 3.21 23.07 6.31
N PRO A 135 2.61 23.88 5.42
CA PRO A 135 1.16 23.87 5.20
C PRO A 135 0.60 22.51 4.78
N VAL A 136 1.40 21.63 4.16
CA VAL A 136 1.01 20.25 3.81
C VAL A 136 0.50 19.48 5.03
N LEU A 137 1.05 19.76 6.22
CA LEU A 137 0.67 19.07 7.45
C LEU A 137 -0.79 19.33 7.85
N GLU A 138 -1.36 20.47 7.46
CA GLU A 138 -2.78 20.79 7.73
C GLU A 138 -3.71 19.75 7.09
N TYR A 139 -3.29 19.16 5.96
CA TYR A 139 -4.05 18.15 5.21
C TYR A 139 -3.86 16.72 5.74
N CYS A 140 -2.94 16.49 6.68
CA CYS A 140 -2.77 15.21 7.36
C CYS A 140 -3.13 15.26 8.85
N GLY A 141 -3.92 16.25 9.28
CA GLY A 141 -4.37 16.39 10.67
C GLY A 141 -3.40 17.18 11.56
N GLY A 142 -2.52 17.98 10.97
CA GLY A 142 -1.59 18.89 11.64
C GLY A 142 -0.21 18.30 11.92
N ALA A 143 -0.01 17.00 11.73
CA ALA A 143 1.27 16.33 11.92
C ALA A 143 1.34 15.00 11.15
N VAL A 144 2.53 14.61 10.72
CA VAL A 144 2.80 13.24 10.26
C VAL A 144 3.08 12.31 11.44
N SER A 145 2.59 11.08 11.33
CA SER A 145 2.94 9.96 12.23
C SER A 145 4.15 9.19 11.70
N PRO A 146 5.01 8.59 12.55
CA PRO A 146 6.08 7.68 12.09
C PRO A 146 5.55 6.48 11.27
N GLU A 147 4.25 6.20 11.34
CA GLU A 147 3.60 5.14 10.58
C GLU A 147 3.29 5.53 9.12
N MET A 148 3.41 6.81 8.77
CA MET A 148 3.25 7.34 7.41
C MET A 148 4.52 7.15 6.58
N GLN A 149 4.41 7.32 5.26
CA GLN A 149 5.49 6.97 4.34
C GLN A 149 6.65 7.97 4.33
N PRO A 150 6.46 9.30 4.36
CA PRO A 150 7.59 10.23 4.32
C PRO A 150 8.61 10.04 5.46
N PRO A 151 8.21 9.87 6.74
CA PRO A 151 9.18 9.55 7.80
C PRO A 151 9.94 8.24 7.56
N LYS A 152 9.26 7.17 7.09
CA LYS A 152 9.88 5.87 6.79
C LYS A 152 10.90 5.98 5.67
N LEU A 153 10.56 6.71 4.60
CA LEU A 153 11.45 6.96 3.46
C LEU A 153 12.70 7.73 3.91
N LEU A 154 12.52 8.80 4.68
CA LEU A 154 13.63 9.59 5.22
C LEU A 154 14.54 8.73 6.10
N TRP A 155 13.96 7.86 6.92
CA TRP A 155 14.74 6.95 7.75
C TRP A 155 15.59 6.00 6.89
N VAL A 156 15.02 5.39 5.84
CA VAL A 156 15.76 4.50 4.93
C VAL A 156 16.88 5.27 4.24
N LYS A 157 16.60 6.47 3.70
CA LYS A 157 17.59 7.31 3.05
C LYS A 157 18.79 7.62 3.96
N GLU A 158 18.54 7.90 5.23
CA GLU A 158 19.58 8.25 6.21
C GLU A 158 20.34 7.04 6.77
N ASN A 159 19.71 5.86 6.83
CA ASN A 159 20.26 4.69 7.54
C ASN A 159 20.65 3.52 6.64
N LEU A 160 20.10 3.45 5.43
CA LEU A 160 20.26 2.35 4.47
C LEU A 160 20.49 2.91 3.05
N GLN A 161 21.58 3.68 2.88
CA GLN A 161 21.89 4.37 1.61
C GLN A 161 22.00 3.41 0.42
N GLU A 162 22.55 2.22 0.63
CA GLU A 162 22.65 1.19 -0.41
C GLU A 162 21.25 0.77 -0.89
N SER A 163 20.37 0.40 0.03
CA SER A 163 18.97 0.10 -0.28
C SER A 163 18.27 1.26 -0.98
N TRP A 164 18.43 2.48 -0.46
CA TRP A 164 17.84 3.68 -1.07
C TRP A 164 18.24 3.85 -2.54
N SER A 165 19.51 3.59 -2.87
CA SER A 165 20.00 3.67 -4.24
C SER A 165 19.44 2.57 -5.15
N MET A 166 19.15 1.38 -4.61
CA MET A 166 18.63 0.23 -5.34
C MET A 166 17.11 0.25 -5.54
N VAL A 167 16.36 0.93 -4.67
CA VAL A 167 14.89 0.99 -4.80
C VAL A 167 14.50 1.89 -5.96
N LEU A 168 13.68 1.34 -6.85
CA LEU A 168 13.07 2.08 -7.95
C LEU A 168 11.57 2.27 -7.73
N ARG A 169 10.93 1.50 -6.85
CA ARG A 169 9.52 1.68 -6.49
C ARG A 169 9.30 1.50 -5.00
N TRP A 170 8.77 2.55 -4.41
CA TRP A 170 8.13 2.55 -3.11
C TRP A 170 6.62 2.51 -3.33
N MET A 171 5.94 1.64 -2.61
CA MET A 171 4.49 1.47 -2.76
C MET A 171 3.86 1.22 -1.41
N ASP A 172 2.63 1.71 -1.20
CA ASP A 172 1.80 1.20 -0.13
C ASP A 172 1.43 -0.26 -0.45
N LEU A 173 1.26 -1.09 0.57
CA LEU A 173 1.06 -2.52 0.38
C LEU A 173 -0.17 -2.84 -0.47
N SER A 174 -1.27 -2.09 -0.34
CA SER A 174 -2.46 -2.30 -1.17
C SER A 174 -2.22 -1.93 -2.64
N ASP A 175 -1.42 -0.90 -2.90
CA ASP A 175 -1.05 -0.50 -4.26
C ASP A 175 -0.10 -1.53 -4.87
N TRP A 176 0.88 -2.01 -4.10
CA TRP A 176 1.79 -3.08 -4.52
C TRP A 176 1.06 -4.37 -4.86
N LEU A 177 0.05 -4.77 -4.08
CA LEU A 177 -0.75 -5.97 -4.36
C LEU A 177 -1.53 -5.84 -5.69
N SER A 178 -2.09 -4.66 -5.94
CA SER A 178 -2.81 -4.36 -7.18
C SER A 178 -1.85 -4.40 -8.38
N TYR A 179 -0.73 -3.68 -8.27
CA TYR A 179 0.34 -3.70 -9.28
C TYR A 179 0.89 -5.11 -9.53
N ARG A 180 1.12 -5.90 -8.48
CA ARG A 180 1.61 -7.28 -8.61
C ARG A 180 0.62 -8.18 -9.33
N ALA A 181 -0.67 -7.93 -9.19
CA ALA A 181 -1.73 -8.71 -9.84
C ALA A 181 -1.97 -8.31 -11.30
N THR A 182 -1.76 -7.04 -11.67
CA THR A 182 -2.19 -6.49 -12.96
C THR A 182 -1.05 -5.96 -13.84
N GLY A 183 0.08 -5.58 -13.25
CA GLY A 183 1.15 -4.80 -13.89
C GLY A 183 0.81 -3.31 -14.05
N ASP A 184 -0.36 -2.87 -13.58
CA ASP A 184 -0.81 -1.47 -13.63
C ASP A 184 -0.28 -0.71 -12.40
N ASP A 185 0.45 0.37 -12.67
CA ASP A 185 1.15 1.17 -11.65
C ASP A 185 0.29 2.28 -11.04
N THR A 186 -1.02 2.31 -11.35
CA THR A 186 -1.97 3.26 -10.78
C THR A 186 -2.04 3.15 -9.25
N ARG A 187 -2.01 4.30 -8.56
CA ARG A 187 -2.06 4.38 -7.08
C ARG A 187 -3.43 4.80 -6.59
N SER A 188 -3.85 4.22 -5.47
CA SER A 188 -5.11 4.58 -4.82
C SER A 188 -5.03 6.00 -4.24
N LEU A 189 -6.04 6.83 -4.51
CA LEU A 189 -6.16 8.15 -3.87
C LEU A 189 -6.24 8.02 -2.34
N CYS A 190 -6.80 6.92 -1.83
CA CYS A 190 -6.91 6.70 -0.39
C CYS A 190 -5.53 6.52 0.26
N THR A 191 -4.66 5.70 -0.32
CA THR A 191 -3.32 5.49 0.25
C THR A 191 -2.49 6.76 0.13
N THR A 192 -2.46 7.39 -1.05
CA THR A 192 -1.64 8.57 -1.30
C THR A 192 -2.02 9.74 -0.40
N VAL A 193 -3.32 10.03 -0.24
CA VAL A 193 -3.79 11.10 0.66
C VAL A 193 -3.51 10.76 2.12
N CYS A 194 -3.87 9.55 2.57
CA CYS A 194 -3.79 9.22 3.99
C CYS A 194 -2.36 8.97 4.50
N LYS A 195 -1.42 8.61 3.61
CA LYS A 195 -0.09 8.10 4.03
C LYS A 195 1.09 8.73 3.30
N TRP A 196 0.89 9.39 2.17
CA TRP A 196 1.95 9.98 1.34
C TRP A 196 1.86 11.49 1.21
N THR A 197 1.08 12.17 2.07
CA THR A 197 0.90 13.63 2.06
C THR A 197 0.50 14.17 0.68
N TYR A 198 -0.23 13.38 -0.10
CA TYR A 198 -0.75 13.78 -1.40
C TYR A 198 -1.95 14.71 -1.23
N LEU A 199 -1.94 15.83 -1.94
CA LEU A 199 -2.95 16.87 -1.88
C LEU A 199 -4.08 16.55 -2.87
N GLY A 200 -5.02 15.72 -2.41
CA GLY A 200 -6.16 15.28 -3.21
C GLY A 200 -7.29 16.32 -3.34
N HIS A 201 -7.28 17.40 -2.54
CA HIS A 201 -8.38 18.37 -2.49
C HIS A 201 -8.57 19.15 -3.78
N ALA A 202 -7.51 19.35 -4.57
CA ALA A 202 -7.60 20.04 -5.86
C ALA A 202 -8.35 19.25 -6.94
N HIS A 203 -8.48 17.91 -6.79
CA HIS A 203 -9.39 17.10 -7.64
C HIS A 203 -10.86 17.31 -7.29
N MET A 204 -11.14 17.83 -6.09
CA MET A 204 -12.47 18.20 -5.63
C MET A 204 -12.70 19.69 -5.91
N GLN A 205 -12.71 20.09 -7.18
CA GLN A 205 -13.19 21.41 -7.59
C GLN A 205 -14.66 21.55 -7.16
N HIS A 206 -14.92 22.04 -5.93
CA HIS A 206 -16.16 22.65 -5.42
C HIS A 206 -16.21 22.63 -3.88
N ILE A 207 -15.28 23.27 -3.16
CA ILE A 207 -15.61 23.78 -1.82
C ILE A 207 -15.03 25.19 -1.69
N ASN A 208 -15.91 26.17 -1.88
CA ASN A 208 -15.71 27.53 -1.41
C ASN A 208 -15.62 27.49 0.12
N ASP A 209 -14.44 27.66 0.71
CA ASP A 209 -14.32 28.17 2.07
C ASP A 209 -13.01 28.92 2.26
N LYS A 210 -13.13 30.21 2.56
CA LYS A 210 -12.06 31.22 2.65
C LYS A 210 -11.16 31.06 3.90
N VAL A 211 -10.67 29.86 4.23
CA VAL A 211 -9.90 29.68 5.48
C VAL A 211 -8.62 28.83 5.37
N SER A 212 -8.40 28.03 4.32
CA SER A 212 -7.06 27.44 4.10
C SER A 212 -6.20 28.41 3.31
N ARG A 213 -4.90 28.53 3.63
CA ARG A 213 -3.95 29.09 2.67
C ARG A 213 -4.11 28.28 1.39
N ASP A 214 -4.53 28.94 0.32
CA ASP A 214 -4.85 28.29 -0.95
C ASP A 214 -3.60 27.60 -1.50
N MET A 215 -3.40 26.32 -1.16
CA MET A 215 -2.50 25.48 -1.92
C MET A 215 -3.27 25.02 -3.15
N GLU A 216 -2.99 25.70 -4.26
CA GLU A 216 -3.48 25.34 -5.60
C GLU A 216 -2.88 24.01 -6.10
N ALA A 217 -1.90 23.47 -5.38
CA ALA A 217 -1.20 22.23 -5.72
C ALA A 217 -2.15 21.03 -5.75
N CYS A 218 -2.15 20.36 -6.91
CA CYS A 218 -2.76 19.06 -7.12
C CYS A 218 -1.63 18.05 -7.24
N GLY A 219 -1.51 17.13 -6.28
CA GLY A 219 -0.41 16.19 -6.29
C GLY A 219 0.41 16.18 -5.00
N TRP A 220 1.67 15.80 -5.14
CA TRP A 220 2.67 16.06 -4.13
C TRP A 220 3.15 17.51 -4.22
N ASP A 221 3.50 18.08 -3.08
CA ASP A 221 4.10 19.41 -2.97
C ASP A 221 5.62 19.28 -3.01
N ASP A 222 6.23 19.67 -4.13
CA ASP A 222 7.66 19.51 -4.39
C ASP A 222 8.51 20.22 -3.33
N GLU A 223 8.12 21.44 -2.94
CA GLU A 223 8.80 22.23 -1.90
C GLU A 223 8.83 21.46 -0.57
N PHE A 224 7.71 20.88 -0.14
CA PHE A 224 7.67 20.06 1.06
C PHE A 224 8.61 18.85 0.98
N TRP A 225 8.61 18.11 -0.14
CA TRP A 225 9.51 16.95 -0.28
C TRP A 225 10.99 17.35 -0.28
N GLU A 226 11.34 18.48 -0.89
CA GLU A 226 12.68 19.06 -0.83
C GLU A 226 13.05 19.47 0.61
N GLU A 227 12.18 20.20 1.31
CA GLU A 227 12.38 20.68 2.68
C GLU A 227 12.62 19.55 3.69
N ILE A 228 11.92 18.43 3.56
CA ILE A 228 12.09 17.27 4.45
C ILE A 228 13.29 16.39 4.07
N GLY A 229 14.06 16.78 3.05
CA GLY A 229 15.27 16.07 2.63
C GLY A 229 15.00 14.86 1.72
N LEU A 230 13.88 14.85 1.01
CA LEU A 230 13.46 13.80 0.06
C LEU A 230 13.27 14.33 -1.38
N GLY A 231 13.92 15.44 -1.72
CA GLY A 231 13.84 16.07 -3.06
C GLY A 231 14.32 15.19 -4.23
N ASP A 232 15.08 14.13 -3.97
CA ASP A 232 15.48 13.14 -4.98
C ASP A 232 14.29 12.30 -5.50
N LEU A 233 13.16 12.29 -4.78
CA LEU A 233 11.92 11.72 -5.30
C LEU A 233 11.22 12.67 -6.29
N VAL A 234 11.45 13.98 -6.17
CA VAL A 234 10.90 15.02 -7.06
C VAL A 234 11.65 15.04 -8.39
N GLU A 235 12.97 14.96 -8.37
CA GLU A 235 13.83 15.01 -9.58
C GLU A 235 13.44 13.96 -10.66
N GLY A 236 12.85 12.84 -10.23
CA GLY A 236 12.32 11.78 -11.09
C GLY A 236 10.84 11.93 -11.47
N HIS A 237 10.24 13.11 -11.30
CA HIS A 237 8.79 13.34 -11.42
C HIS A 237 7.95 12.37 -10.58
N HIS A 238 8.39 12.09 -9.35
CA HIS A 238 7.76 11.13 -8.45
C HIS A 238 7.71 9.69 -8.97
N ALA A 239 8.45 9.32 -10.03
CA ALA A 239 8.38 7.97 -10.62
C ALA A 239 8.71 6.82 -9.64
N LYS A 240 9.36 7.12 -8.51
CA LYS A 240 9.64 6.15 -7.45
C LYS A 240 8.48 5.96 -6.46
N ILE A 241 7.45 6.81 -6.42
CA ILE A 241 6.38 6.80 -5.39
C ILE A 241 4.97 6.79 -5.99
#